data_AF-A0A1W2PRG1-F1
#
_entry.id   AF-A0A1W2PRG1-F1
#
_cell.length_a   1.000
_cell.length_b   1.000
_cell.length_c   1.000
_cell.angle_alpha   90.00
_cell.angle_beta   90.00
_cell.angle_gamma   90.00
#
_symmetry.space_group_name_H-M   'P 1'
#
loop_
_entity.id
_entity.type
_entity.pdbx_description
1 polymer ?
#
loop_
_entity_poly.entity_id
_entity_poly.type
_entity_poly.pdbx_seq_one_letter_code
_entity_poly.pdbx_strand_id
1 'polypeptide(L)'
;MAAAMPLALLVLLLLGPGGWCLAEPPRDSLREELVITPLPSGDVAATFQFRTRWDSELQREGVSHYRLFPKALGQLISKYSLRELHLSFTQGFWRTRYWGPPFLQAPSGAELWVWFQDTVTDVDKSWKELSNVLSGIFCASLNFIDSTNTVTPTASFKPLGLANDTDHYFLRYAVLPREVVCTENLTPWKKLLPCSSKAGLSVLLKADRLFHTSYHSQAVHIRPVCRVSHGE
;
A
#
# COMPACT_ATOMS: atom_id res chain seq x y z
N MET A 1 40.00 -18.54 72.19
CA MET A 1 38.62 -18.82 71.73
C MET A 1 37.96 -17.50 71.37
N ALA A 2 37.82 -17.20 70.08
CA ALA A 2 36.94 -16.16 69.57
C ALA A 2 36.56 -16.60 68.14
N ALA A 3 35.28 -16.89 67.96
CA ALA A 3 34.72 -17.52 66.78
C ALA A 3 34.64 -16.55 65.59
N ALA A 4 34.95 -17.04 64.39
CA ALA A 4 34.72 -16.35 63.14
C ALA A 4 33.21 -16.33 62.83
N MET A 5 32.66 -15.14 62.60
CA MET A 5 31.28 -14.92 62.15
C MET A 5 31.25 -14.89 60.61
N PRO A 6 30.38 -15.64 59.92
CA PRO A 6 30.25 -15.51 58.47
C PRO A 6 29.31 -14.34 58.14
N LEU A 7 29.74 -13.48 57.22
CA LEU A 7 28.93 -12.42 56.65
C LEU A 7 27.93 -13.05 55.67
N ALA A 8 26.66 -13.17 56.06
CA ALA A 8 25.60 -13.65 55.18
C ALA A 8 25.22 -12.54 54.17
N LEU A 9 25.52 -12.74 52.89
CA LEU A 9 25.09 -11.87 51.81
C LEU A 9 23.62 -12.17 51.48
N LEU A 10 22.70 -11.32 51.93
CA LEU A 10 21.27 -11.44 51.65
C LEU A 10 20.99 -10.88 50.25
N VAL A 11 20.93 -11.74 49.23
CA VAL A 11 20.43 -11.34 47.90
C VAL A 11 18.91 -11.29 47.97
N LEU A 12 18.35 -10.09 48.08
CA LEU A 12 16.91 -9.87 47.95
C LEU A 12 16.52 -10.03 46.47
N LEU A 13 16.05 -11.22 46.08
CA LEU A 13 15.31 -11.41 44.85
C LEU A 13 13.94 -10.76 45.02
N LEU A 14 13.78 -9.53 44.52
CA LEU A 14 12.49 -8.87 44.35
C LEU A 14 11.69 -9.63 43.27
N LEU A 15 11.08 -10.75 43.66
CA LEU A 15 9.96 -11.35 42.92
C LEU A 15 8.73 -10.48 43.17
N GLY A 16 8.69 -9.31 42.51
CA GLY A 16 7.44 -8.61 42.32
C GLY A 16 6.49 -9.48 41.50
N PRO A 17 5.16 -9.37 41.67
CA PRO A 17 4.21 -10.01 40.78
C PRO A 17 4.38 -9.37 39.41
N GLY A 18 5.30 -9.93 38.61
CA GLY A 18 5.47 -9.61 37.21
C GLY A 18 4.23 -10.10 36.50
N GLY A 19 3.18 -9.29 36.50
CA GLY A 19 2.10 -9.42 35.55
C GLY A 19 2.76 -9.42 34.18
N TRP A 20 2.77 -10.59 33.55
CA TRP A 20 3.08 -10.68 32.13
C TRP A 20 2.00 -9.87 31.43
N CYS A 21 2.27 -8.60 31.14
CA CYS A 21 1.52 -7.88 30.13
C CYS A 21 1.77 -8.62 28.83
N LEU A 22 0.92 -9.59 28.52
CA LEU A 22 0.67 -10.03 27.16
C LEU A 22 0.17 -8.79 26.43
N ALA A 23 1.10 -8.07 25.81
CA ALA A 23 0.75 -6.99 24.90
C ALA A 23 -0.10 -7.61 23.79
N GLU A 24 -1.34 -7.14 23.66
CA GLU A 24 -2.21 -7.52 22.54
C GLU A 24 -1.42 -7.30 21.25
N PRO A 25 -1.37 -8.29 20.33
CA PRO A 25 -0.61 -8.15 19.11
C PRO A 25 -1.03 -6.87 18.38
N PRO A 26 -0.07 -6.10 17.84
CA PRO A 26 -0.39 -4.84 17.20
C PRO A 26 -1.40 -5.06 16.06
N ARG A 27 -2.56 -4.39 16.15
CA ARG A 27 -3.65 -4.43 15.16
C ARG A 27 -3.21 -4.07 13.74
N ASP A 28 -2.22 -3.18 13.65
CA ASP A 28 -1.61 -2.79 12.38
C ASP A 28 -0.19 -3.33 12.28
N SER A 29 0.19 -3.86 11.11
CA SER A 29 1.55 -4.32 10.83
C SER A 29 2.08 -3.72 9.53
N LEU A 30 3.35 -3.31 9.51
CA LEU A 30 4.08 -2.92 8.31
C LEU A 30 5.16 -3.99 8.02
N ARG A 31 5.23 -4.45 6.77
CA ARG A 31 6.32 -5.28 6.26
C ARG A 31 6.97 -4.59 5.07
N GLU A 32 8.28 -4.40 5.14
CA GLU A 32 9.08 -3.80 4.08
C GLU A 32 10.00 -4.88 3.47
N GLU A 33 10.03 -4.99 2.15
CA GLU A 33 10.85 -5.95 1.42
C GLU A 33 11.57 -5.26 0.26
N LEU A 34 12.83 -5.61 0.05
CA LEU A 34 13.62 -5.18 -1.11
C LEU A 34 14.18 -6.43 -1.78
N VAL A 35 13.84 -6.62 -3.05
CA VAL A 35 14.44 -7.64 -3.90
C VAL A 35 15.34 -6.96 -4.92
N ILE A 36 16.60 -7.41 -4.96
CA ILE A 36 17.61 -6.93 -5.91
C ILE A 36 17.87 -8.07 -6.89
N THR A 37 17.63 -7.81 -8.17
CA THR A 37 17.79 -8.80 -9.24
C THR A 37 18.81 -8.28 -10.26
N PRO A 38 19.97 -8.94 -10.42
CA PRO A 38 20.89 -8.62 -11.51
C PRO A 38 20.24 -9.00 -12.84
N LEU A 39 20.27 -8.09 -13.80
CA LEU A 39 19.73 -8.31 -15.15
C LEU A 39 20.84 -8.77 -16.10
N PRO A 40 20.51 -9.53 -17.16
CA PRO A 40 21.51 -9.98 -18.14
C PRO A 40 22.25 -8.84 -18.87
N SER A 41 21.70 -7.62 -18.88
CA SER A 41 22.35 -6.43 -19.42
C SER A 41 23.48 -5.88 -18.55
N GLY A 42 23.63 -6.36 -17.31
CA GLY A 42 24.52 -5.78 -16.30
C GLY A 42 23.85 -4.72 -15.41
N ASP A 43 22.63 -4.31 -15.76
CA ASP A 43 21.80 -3.45 -14.91
C ASP A 43 21.28 -4.21 -13.68
N VAL A 44 20.79 -3.48 -12.69
CA VAL A 44 20.21 -4.05 -11.48
C VAL A 44 18.77 -3.57 -11.31
N ALA A 45 17.83 -4.50 -11.23
CA ALA A 45 16.44 -4.20 -10.89
C ALA A 45 16.26 -4.23 -9.37
N ALA A 46 15.71 -3.16 -8.80
CA ALA A 46 15.37 -3.06 -7.39
C ALA A 46 13.85 -2.98 -7.22
N THR A 47 13.25 -4.01 -6.61
CA THR A 47 11.80 -4.06 -6.33
C THR A 47 11.56 -3.84 -4.85
N PHE A 48 10.91 -2.73 -4.53
CA PHE A 48 10.50 -2.39 -3.17
C PHE A 48 9.03 -2.78 -2.95
N GLN A 49 8.73 -3.42 -1.83
CA GLN A 49 7.35 -3.72 -1.43
C GLN A 49 7.11 -3.26 0.01
N PHE A 50 6.13 -2.39 0.18
CA PHE A 50 5.67 -1.91 1.47
C PHE A 50 4.25 -2.42 1.69
N ARG A 51 4.05 -3.29 2.67
CA ARG A 51 2.76 -3.93 2.95
C ARG A 51 2.27 -3.51 4.33
N THR A 52 1.26 -2.65 4.35
CA THR A 52 0.57 -2.26 5.58
C THR A 52 -0.73 -3.03 5.70
N ARG A 53 -0.91 -3.77 6.80
CA ARG A 53 -2.19 -4.34 7.19
C ARG A 53 -2.85 -3.40 8.18
N TRP A 54 -4.12 -3.11 7.94
CA TRP A 54 -4.95 -2.26 8.77
C TRP A 54 -6.14 -3.08 9.26
N ASP A 55 -6.14 -3.44 10.54
CA ASP A 55 -7.25 -4.17 11.15
C ASP A 55 -8.27 -3.16 11.68
N SER A 56 -9.17 -2.75 10.80
CA SER A 56 -10.27 -1.83 11.13
C SER A 56 -11.57 -2.31 10.51
N GLU A 57 -12.65 -2.12 11.24
CA GLU A 57 -13.98 -2.34 10.71
C GLU A 57 -14.37 -1.11 9.90
N LEU A 58 -14.16 -1.21 8.59
CA LEU A 58 -14.45 -0.16 7.59
C LEU A 58 -15.89 0.39 7.67
N GLN A 59 -16.81 -0.33 8.33
CA GLN A 59 -18.23 -0.02 8.44
C GLN A 59 -18.68 0.60 9.77
N ARG A 60 -17.79 0.74 10.77
CA ARG A 60 -18.17 1.43 12.01
C ARG A 60 -17.92 2.93 11.90
N GLU A 61 -19.00 3.70 11.97
CA GLU A 61 -19.01 5.16 12.13
C GLU A 61 -18.34 5.55 13.46
N GLY A 62 -17.02 5.65 13.45
CA GLY A 62 -16.22 6.04 14.61
C GLY A 62 -14.93 6.72 14.18
N VAL A 63 -14.35 7.53 15.08
CA VAL A 63 -13.05 8.16 14.86
C VAL A 63 -11.98 7.06 14.74
N SER A 64 -11.61 6.73 13.50
CA SER A 64 -10.57 5.74 13.24
C SER A 64 -9.20 6.40 13.38
N HIS A 65 -8.40 5.94 14.34
CA HIS A 65 -7.01 6.35 14.47
C HIS A 65 -6.16 5.58 13.45
N TYR A 66 -5.54 6.33 12.53
CA TYR A 66 -4.61 5.79 11.56
C TYR A 66 -3.21 5.75 12.16
N ARG A 67 -2.71 4.56 12.52
CA ARG A 67 -1.35 4.40 13.05
C ARG A 67 -0.33 4.18 11.93
N LEU A 68 -0.48 3.09 11.17
CA LEU A 68 0.41 2.76 10.06
C LEU A 68 -0.24 2.99 8.69
N PHE A 69 -1.56 2.81 8.60
CA PHE A 69 -2.26 3.02 7.34
C PHE A 69 -2.35 4.50 6.99
N PRO A 70 -2.10 4.91 5.74
CA PRO A 70 -2.16 6.32 5.36
C PRO A 70 -3.59 6.87 5.45
N LYS A 71 -3.79 7.84 6.35
CA LYS A 71 -5.08 8.50 6.58
C LYS A 71 -5.77 8.97 5.29
N ALA A 72 -5.02 9.55 4.35
CA ALA A 72 -5.56 10.04 3.09
C ALA A 72 -6.28 8.93 2.29
N LEU A 73 -5.68 7.74 2.23
CA LEU A 73 -6.32 6.59 1.56
C LEU A 73 -7.47 6.04 2.39
N GLY A 74 -7.34 6.00 3.72
CA GLY A 74 -8.41 5.53 4.61
C GLY A 74 -9.68 6.36 4.49
N GLN A 75 -9.55 7.68 4.46
CA GLN A 75 -10.67 8.60 4.27
C GLN A 75 -11.27 8.47 2.87
N LEU A 76 -10.44 8.23 1.86
CA LEU A 76 -10.88 8.04 0.48
C LEU A 76 -11.68 6.73 0.32
N ILE A 77 -11.23 5.62 0.93
CA ILE A 77 -11.97 4.34 0.93
C ILE A 77 -13.34 4.51 1.58
N SER A 78 -13.39 5.15 2.75
CA SER A 78 -14.65 5.36 3.49
C SER A 78 -15.60 6.30 2.74
N LYS A 79 -15.10 7.43 2.22
CA LYS A 79 -15.93 8.43 1.53
C LYS A 79 -16.56 7.90 0.24
N TYR A 80 -15.80 7.17 -0.57
CA TYR A 80 -16.25 6.69 -1.88
C TYR A 80 -16.73 5.24 -1.83
N SER A 81 -16.86 4.64 -0.63
CA SER A 81 -17.24 3.24 -0.43
C SER A 81 -16.46 2.31 -1.35
N LEU A 82 -15.13 2.42 -1.33
CA LEU A 82 -14.27 1.57 -2.16
C LEU A 82 -14.14 0.20 -1.52
N ARG A 83 -14.12 -0.82 -2.37
CA ARG A 83 -13.73 -2.19 -2.01
C ARG A 83 -12.26 -2.40 -2.34
N GLU A 84 -11.85 -2.08 -3.56
CA GLU A 84 -10.46 -2.19 -4.01
C GLU A 84 -10.05 -0.96 -4.80
N LEU A 85 -8.78 -0.58 -4.70
CA LEU A 85 -8.20 0.52 -5.47
C LEU A 85 -6.79 0.14 -5.91
N HIS A 86 -6.54 0.31 -7.20
CA HIS A 86 -5.26 0.00 -7.81
C HIS A 86 -4.85 1.14 -8.72
N LEU A 87 -3.72 1.74 -8.42
CA LEU A 87 -3.17 2.85 -9.17
C LEU A 87 -1.69 2.60 -9.41
N SER A 88 -1.26 2.67 -10.67
CA SER A 88 0.14 2.54 -11.06
C SER A 88 0.57 3.71 -11.94
N PHE A 89 1.83 4.11 -11.82
CA PHE A 89 2.52 5.06 -12.68
C PHE A 89 3.80 4.41 -13.16
N THR A 90 3.94 4.29 -14.48
CA THR A 90 5.08 3.60 -15.08
C THR A 90 5.70 4.43 -16.18
N GLN A 91 7.02 4.53 -16.13
CA GLN A 91 7.85 5.11 -17.16
C GLN A 91 8.70 4.01 -17.81
N GLY A 92 8.66 3.96 -19.14
CA GLY A 92 9.36 2.97 -19.92
C GLY A 92 8.57 1.66 -20.06
N PHE A 93 9.25 0.62 -20.54
CA PHE A 93 8.64 -0.67 -20.85
C PHE A 93 9.45 -1.81 -20.24
N TRP A 94 8.78 -2.68 -19.47
CA TRP A 94 9.41 -3.87 -18.92
C TRP A 94 9.66 -4.90 -20.01
N ARG A 95 10.94 -5.17 -20.31
CA ARG A 95 11.34 -6.11 -21.35
C ARG A 95 11.29 -7.55 -20.85
N THR A 96 10.08 -8.10 -20.69
CA THR A 96 9.83 -9.45 -20.12
C THR A 96 10.68 -10.55 -20.75
N ARG A 97 10.91 -10.49 -22.08
CA ARG A 97 11.73 -11.47 -22.80
C ARG A 97 13.18 -11.54 -22.30
N TYR A 98 13.74 -10.41 -21.85
CA TYR A 98 15.14 -10.31 -21.42
C TYR A 98 15.29 -10.25 -19.90
N TRP A 99 14.33 -9.64 -19.20
CA TRP A 99 14.37 -9.42 -17.75
C TRP A 99 13.55 -10.45 -16.95
N GLY A 100 12.80 -11.32 -17.63
CA GLY A 100 11.87 -12.25 -16.99
C GLY A 100 10.54 -11.58 -16.60
N PRO A 101 9.62 -12.33 -15.97
CA PRO A 101 8.35 -11.77 -15.52
C PRO A 101 8.56 -10.74 -14.39
N PRO A 102 7.90 -9.57 -14.43
CA PRO A 102 7.97 -8.61 -13.34
C PRO A 102 7.12 -9.09 -12.14
N PHE A 103 7.42 -8.59 -10.94
CA PHE A 103 6.62 -8.88 -9.74
C PHE A 103 5.19 -8.34 -9.85
N LEU A 104 5.04 -7.16 -10.43
CA LEU A 104 3.75 -6.52 -10.73
C LEU A 104 3.82 -6.01 -12.16
N GLN A 105 2.77 -6.32 -12.93
CA GLN A 105 2.62 -5.77 -14.27
C GLN A 105 1.89 -4.43 -14.17
N ALA A 106 2.39 -3.44 -14.92
CA ALA A 106 1.78 -2.13 -15.06
C ALA A 106 2.07 -1.59 -16.46
N PRO A 107 1.08 -1.02 -17.16
CA PRO A 107 1.29 -0.38 -18.45
C PRO A 107 2.01 0.96 -18.28
N SER A 108 2.61 1.47 -19.36
CA SER A 108 3.23 2.80 -19.38
C SER A 108 2.16 3.90 -19.22
N GLY A 109 2.54 4.97 -18.53
CA GLY A 109 1.63 6.05 -18.14
C GLY A 109 0.98 5.76 -16.78
N ALA A 110 -0.24 6.26 -16.59
CA ALA A 110 -1.04 5.95 -15.40
C ALA A 110 -2.13 4.93 -15.71
N GLU A 111 -2.33 3.98 -14.82
CA GLU A 111 -3.44 3.03 -14.84
C GLU A 111 -4.17 3.10 -13.52
N LEU A 112 -5.49 3.27 -13.58
CA LEU A 112 -6.36 3.31 -12.43
C LEU A 112 -7.50 2.33 -12.63
N TRP A 113 -7.69 1.42 -11.69
CA TRP A 113 -8.90 0.61 -11.63
C TRP A 113 -9.34 0.37 -10.20
N VAL A 114 -10.66 0.32 -10.04
CA VAL A 114 -11.33 0.41 -8.75
C VAL A 114 -12.55 -0.49 -8.77
N TRP A 115 -12.73 -1.19 -7.65
CA TRP A 115 -13.99 -1.85 -7.32
C TRP A 115 -14.70 -1.05 -6.24
N PHE A 116 -15.90 -0.60 -6.54
CA PHE A 116 -16.79 0.02 -5.57
C PHE A 116 -17.52 -1.05 -4.74
N GLN A 117 -18.02 -0.67 -3.57
CA GLN A 117 -18.98 -1.49 -2.83
C GLN A 117 -20.34 -1.45 -3.52
N ASP A 118 -21.13 -2.48 -3.29
CA ASP A 118 -22.50 -2.65 -3.79
C ASP A 118 -23.48 -1.58 -3.27
N THR A 119 -23.10 -0.88 -2.21
CA THR A 119 -23.84 0.25 -1.63
C THR A 119 -23.82 1.52 -2.48
N VAL A 120 -22.93 1.61 -3.47
CA VAL A 120 -22.79 2.81 -4.31
C VAL A 120 -23.88 2.84 -5.38
N THR A 121 -24.76 3.83 -5.32
CA THR A 121 -25.87 3.97 -6.27
C THR A 121 -25.46 4.58 -7.62
N ASP A 122 -24.56 5.56 -7.61
CA ASP A 122 -24.04 6.23 -8.81
C ASP A 122 -22.52 6.06 -8.89
N VAL A 123 -22.12 4.98 -9.57
CA VAL A 123 -20.71 4.60 -9.73
C VAL A 123 -19.97 5.59 -10.63
N ASP A 124 -20.60 6.14 -11.67
CA ASP A 124 -19.93 7.04 -12.62
C ASP A 124 -19.64 8.41 -12.00
N LYS A 125 -20.57 8.93 -11.19
CA LYS A 125 -20.32 10.14 -10.40
C LYS A 125 -19.20 9.90 -9.38
N SER A 126 -19.27 8.80 -8.64
CA SER A 126 -18.26 8.45 -7.63
C SER A 126 -16.87 8.28 -8.26
N TRP A 127 -16.81 7.67 -9.44
CA TRP A 127 -15.61 7.50 -10.24
C TRP A 127 -14.99 8.84 -10.67
N LYS A 128 -15.80 9.76 -11.20
CA LYS A 128 -15.34 11.09 -11.60
C LYS A 128 -14.84 11.90 -10.41
N GLU A 129 -15.53 11.85 -9.27
CA GLU A 129 -15.08 12.55 -8.07
C GLU A 129 -13.80 11.93 -7.49
N LEU A 130 -13.71 10.59 -7.50
CA LEU A 130 -12.54 9.85 -7.05
C LEU A 130 -11.29 10.19 -7.87
N SER A 131 -11.39 10.20 -9.21
CA SER A 131 -10.25 10.50 -10.09
C SER A 131 -9.70 11.92 -9.86
N ASN A 132 -10.58 12.89 -9.60
CA ASN A 132 -10.22 14.26 -9.22
C ASN A 132 -9.49 14.34 -7.88
N VAL A 133 -9.95 13.60 -6.86
CA VAL A 133 -9.27 13.58 -5.56
C VAL A 133 -7.91 12.88 -5.66
N LEU A 134 -7.82 11.76 -6.38
CA LEU A 134 -6.55 11.05 -6.60
C LEU A 134 -5.54 11.90 -7.36
N SER A 135 -5.98 12.70 -8.33
CA SER A 135 -5.14 13.69 -9.02
C SER A 135 -4.46 14.63 -8.02
N GLY A 136 -5.20 15.13 -7.02
CA GLY A 136 -4.64 15.96 -5.96
C GLY A 136 -3.70 15.21 -4.99
N ILE A 137 -4.06 13.97 -4.61
CA ILE A 137 -3.24 13.16 -3.69
C ILE A 137 -1.90 12.79 -4.32
N PHE A 138 -1.89 12.39 -5.59
CA PHE A 138 -0.69 11.89 -6.29
C PHE A 138 0.00 12.95 -7.15
N CYS A 139 -0.51 14.18 -7.17
CA CYS A 139 0.00 15.29 -7.99
C CYS A 139 0.12 14.90 -9.48
N ALA A 140 -0.96 14.31 -10.01
CA ALA A 140 -1.00 13.69 -11.32
C ALA A 140 -2.23 14.14 -12.11
N SER A 141 -2.24 13.92 -13.42
CA SER A 141 -3.33 14.39 -14.31
C SER A 141 -4.54 13.43 -14.36
N LEU A 142 -4.81 12.69 -13.28
CA LEU A 142 -5.90 11.71 -13.21
C LEU A 142 -7.30 12.33 -13.37
N ASN A 143 -7.42 13.65 -13.21
CA ASN A 143 -8.64 14.41 -13.47
C ASN A 143 -9.05 14.43 -14.97
N PHE A 144 -8.17 14.02 -15.88
CA PHE A 144 -8.52 13.78 -17.29
C PHE A 144 -9.22 12.44 -17.55
N ILE A 145 -9.42 11.63 -16.50
CA ILE A 145 -10.25 10.43 -16.61
C ILE A 145 -11.73 10.85 -16.64
N ASP A 146 -12.41 10.47 -17.72
CA ASP A 146 -13.81 10.75 -17.98
C ASP A 146 -14.50 9.55 -18.65
N SER A 147 -15.75 9.71 -19.07
CA SER A 147 -16.50 8.63 -19.72
C SER A 147 -15.92 8.17 -21.07
N THR A 148 -15.02 8.94 -21.68
CA THR A 148 -14.44 8.62 -23.01
C THR A 148 -13.24 7.67 -22.93
N ASN A 149 -12.55 7.64 -21.78
CA ASN A 149 -11.39 6.78 -21.53
C ASN A 149 -11.60 5.81 -20.35
N THR A 150 -12.84 5.72 -19.85
CA THR A 150 -13.27 4.77 -18.83
C THR A 150 -13.94 3.57 -19.47
N VAL A 151 -13.57 2.37 -19.02
CA VAL A 151 -14.17 1.11 -19.45
C VAL A 151 -14.46 0.20 -18.25
N THR A 152 -15.35 -0.77 -18.47
CA THR A 152 -15.75 -1.78 -17.49
C THR A 152 -15.41 -3.18 -18.03
N PRO A 153 -14.17 -3.67 -17.82
CA PRO A 153 -13.73 -4.93 -18.39
C PRO A 153 -14.27 -6.13 -17.60
N THR A 154 -15.24 -6.85 -18.18
CA THR A 154 -15.98 -7.94 -17.51
C THR A 154 -15.24 -9.28 -17.41
N ALA A 155 -14.09 -9.44 -18.07
CA ALA A 155 -13.37 -10.72 -18.13
C ALA A 155 -11.97 -10.66 -17.51
N SER A 156 -11.27 -9.53 -17.66
CA SER A 156 -9.83 -9.44 -17.39
C SER A 156 -9.49 -9.01 -15.96
N PHE A 157 -10.40 -8.30 -15.28
CA PHE A 157 -10.17 -7.77 -13.95
C PHE A 157 -11.17 -8.42 -13.00
N LYS A 158 -10.65 -9.22 -12.07
CA LYS A 158 -11.42 -9.78 -10.96
C LYS A 158 -10.91 -9.16 -9.67
N PRO A 159 -11.75 -9.05 -8.63
CA PRO A 159 -11.30 -8.59 -7.33
C PRO A 159 -10.10 -9.43 -6.84
N LEU A 160 -9.04 -8.76 -6.38
CA LEU A 160 -7.82 -9.40 -5.91
C LEU A 160 -7.84 -9.71 -4.41
N GLY A 161 -8.80 -9.15 -3.68
CA GLY A 161 -9.08 -9.39 -2.28
C GLY A 161 -10.30 -10.29 -2.08
N LEU A 162 -10.80 -10.31 -0.85
CA LEU A 162 -12.04 -10.98 -0.51
C LEU A 162 -13.23 -10.19 -1.06
N ALA A 163 -13.83 -10.69 -2.13
CA ALA A 163 -15.11 -10.22 -2.63
C ALA A 163 -15.97 -11.43 -2.97
N ASN A 164 -17.20 -11.46 -2.43
CA ASN A 164 -18.19 -12.46 -2.80
C ASN A 164 -18.92 -12.11 -4.10
N ASP A 165 -18.87 -10.83 -4.49
CA ASP A 165 -19.64 -10.28 -5.58
C ASP A 165 -18.74 -9.92 -6.77
N THR A 166 -19.21 -10.28 -7.95
CA THR A 166 -18.57 -10.13 -9.25
C THR A 166 -19.39 -9.23 -10.19
N ASP A 167 -20.35 -8.46 -9.68
CA ASP A 167 -21.06 -7.49 -10.52
C ASP A 167 -20.09 -6.40 -11.00
N HIS A 168 -19.73 -6.50 -12.28
CA HIS A 168 -18.83 -5.56 -12.94
C HIS A 168 -19.44 -4.17 -13.07
N TYR A 169 -20.73 -3.96 -12.78
CA TYR A 169 -21.30 -2.62 -12.64
C TYR A 169 -20.49 -1.75 -11.68
N PHE A 170 -19.89 -2.34 -10.62
CA PHE A 170 -19.06 -1.64 -9.65
C PHE A 170 -17.57 -1.55 -10.04
N LEU A 171 -17.19 -2.02 -11.21
CA LEU A 171 -15.82 -1.93 -11.72
C LEU A 171 -15.67 -0.71 -12.62
N ARG A 172 -14.60 0.07 -12.40
CA ARG A 172 -14.15 1.10 -13.35
C ARG A 172 -12.66 0.93 -13.60
N TYR A 173 -12.25 1.07 -14.85
CA TYR A 173 -10.88 1.02 -15.31
C TYR A 173 -10.62 2.17 -16.28
N ALA A 174 -9.48 2.83 -16.13
CA ALA A 174 -8.99 3.81 -17.11
C ALA A 174 -7.46 3.79 -17.17
N VAL A 175 -6.94 4.25 -18.31
CA VAL A 175 -5.51 4.48 -18.52
C VAL A 175 -5.28 5.85 -19.11
N LEU A 176 -4.20 6.50 -18.67
CA LEU A 176 -3.65 7.72 -19.26
C LEU A 176 -2.24 7.40 -19.77
N PRO A 177 -2.10 6.91 -21.02
CA PRO A 177 -0.80 6.48 -21.56
C PRO A 177 0.23 7.61 -21.68
N ARG A 178 -0.25 8.86 -21.72
CA ARG A 178 0.58 10.07 -21.84
C ARG A 178 0.87 10.73 -20.50
N GLU A 179 0.46 10.13 -19.38
CA GLU A 179 0.81 10.63 -18.07
C GLU A 179 2.31 10.50 -17.85
N VAL A 180 2.97 11.62 -17.57
CA VAL A 180 4.41 11.67 -17.36
C VAL A 180 4.72 11.37 -15.90
N VAL A 181 5.68 10.48 -15.66
CA VAL A 181 6.15 10.17 -14.31
C VAL A 181 7.30 11.11 -13.98
N CYS A 182 7.03 12.14 -13.17
CA CYS A 182 8.02 13.16 -12.82
C CYS A 182 8.60 12.96 -11.42
N THR A 183 9.78 13.52 -11.15
CA THR A 183 10.48 13.35 -9.86
C THR A 183 9.67 13.81 -8.65
N GLU A 184 8.82 14.82 -8.83
CA GLU A 184 7.89 15.35 -7.84
C GLU A 184 6.82 14.34 -7.42
N ASN A 185 6.46 13.40 -8.30
CA ASN A 185 5.46 12.37 -8.02
C ASN A 185 5.93 11.47 -6.87
N LEU A 186 7.23 11.29 -6.63
CA LEU A 186 7.73 10.43 -5.56
C LEU A 186 7.34 10.91 -4.16
N THR A 187 7.16 12.22 -3.97
CA THR A 187 6.83 12.80 -2.66
C THR A 187 5.48 12.28 -2.12
N PRO A 188 4.36 12.33 -2.87
CA PRO A 188 3.11 11.76 -2.39
C PRO A 188 3.17 10.24 -2.15
N TRP A 189 3.93 9.46 -2.95
CA TRP A 189 4.13 8.03 -2.69
C TRP A 189 4.80 7.76 -1.35
N LYS A 190 5.87 8.50 -1.06
CA LYS A 190 6.55 8.40 0.23
C LYS A 190 5.63 8.75 1.38
N LYS A 191 4.79 9.78 1.24
CA LYS A 191 3.82 10.16 2.28
C LYS A 191 2.80 9.06 2.63
N LEU A 192 2.65 8.03 1.79
CA LEU A 192 1.82 6.87 2.12
C LEU A 192 2.46 5.95 3.19
N LEU A 193 3.77 6.06 3.39
CA LEU A 193 4.53 5.25 4.34
C LEU A 193 4.54 5.93 5.73
N PRO A 194 4.46 5.18 6.85
CA PRO A 194 4.33 5.76 8.20
C PRO A 194 5.39 6.81 8.58
N CYS A 195 6.62 6.60 8.12
CA CYS A 195 7.75 7.49 8.38
C CYS A 195 8.20 8.29 7.14
N SER A 196 7.40 8.28 6.08
CA SER A 196 7.69 8.85 4.76
C SER A 196 9.01 8.39 4.13
N SER A 197 10.12 9.07 4.45
CA SER A 197 11.48 8.74 4.01
C SER A 197 12.50 8.91 5.12
N LYS A 198 12.05 8.85 6.37
CA LYS A 198 12.88 9.06 7.56
C LYS A 198 13.38 7.76 8.20
N ALA A 199 12.78 6.62 7.86
CA ALA A 199 13.13 5.31 8.42
C ALA A 199 12.77 4.17 7.45
N GLY A 200 13.35 2.99 7.68
CA GLY A 200 13.09 1.78 6.88
C GLY A 200 13.69 1.84 5.47
N LEU A 201 13.19 0.98 4.59
CA LEU A 201 13.67 0.90 3.20
C LEU A 201 13.27 2.13 2.37
N SER A 202 12.28 2.89 2.86
CA SER A 202 11.83 4.14 2.23
C SER A 202 12.94 5.20 2.09
N VAL A 203 13.99 5.13 2.92
CA VAL A 203 15.15 6.04 2.87
C VAL A 203 15.95 5.88 1.58
N LEU A 204 15.91 4.69 0.98
CA LEU A 204 16.61 4.35 -0.28
C LEU A 204 15.87 4.88 -1.51
N LEU A 205 14.62 5.31 -1.38
CA LEU A 205 13.85 5.87 -2.49
C LEU A 205 14.36 7.28 -2.82
N LYS A 206 15.40 7.39 -3.64
CA LYS A 206 16.01 8.67 -4.04
C LYS A 206 15.57 9.03 -5.46
N ALA A 207 15.00 10.23 -5.64
CA ALA A 207 14.38 10.63 -6.90
C ALA A 207 15.40 10.72 -8.05
N ASP A 208 16.59 11.26 -7.79
CA ASP A 208 17.69 11.33 -8.76
C ASP A 208 18.05 9.95 -9.33
N ARG A 209 17.97 8.89 -8.52
CA ARG A 209 18.30 7.53 -8.96
C ARG A 209 17.13 6.85 -9.64
N LEU A 210 15.91 6.95 -9.08
CA LEU A 210 14.74 6.24 -9.59
C LEU A 210 14.32 6.72 -11.00
N PHE A 211 14.34 8.03 -11.24
CA PHE A 211 13.87 8.61 -12.49
C PHE A 211 14.95 8.67 -13.59
N HIS A 212 16.18 8.25 -13.28
CA HIS A 212 17.26 8.07 -14.27
C HIS A 212 17.39 6.62 -14.75
N THR A 213 16.49 5.73 -14.32
CA THR A 213 16.47 4.32 -14.74
C THR A 213 15.79 4.15 -16.10
N SER A 214 16.10 3.06 -16.81
CA SER A 214 15.44 2.74 -18.08
C SER A 214 13.98 2.28 -17.92
N TYR A 215 13.60 1.86 -16.72
CA TYR A 215 12.24 1.46 -16.36
C TYR A 215 11.99 1.78 -14.90
N HIS A 216 10.90 2.50 -14.62
CA HIS A 216 10.45 2.85 -13.29
C HIS A 216 8.96 2.63 -13.19
N SER A 217 8.50 1.89 -12.17
CA SER A 217 7.08 1.73 -11.88
C SER A 217 6.83 1.85 -10.39
N GLN A 218 5.80 2.61 -10.04
CA GLN A 218 5.34 2.81 -8.67
C GLN A 218 3.83 2.58 -8.64
N ALA A 219 3.36 1.81 -7.66
CA ALA A 219 1.95 1.44 -7.58
C ALA A 219 1.48 1.32 -6.14
N VAL A 220 0.18 1.60 -5.93
CA VAL A 220 -0.53 1.38 -4.68
C VAL A 220 -1.70 0.46 -4.98
N HIS A 221 -1.83 -0.55 -4.15
CA HIS A 221 -2.91 -1.53 -4.23
C HIS A 221 -3.55 -1.65 -2.85
N ILE A 222 -4.85 -1.44 -2.81
CA ILE A 222 -5.68 -1.55 -1.62
C ILE A 222 -6.70 -2.64 -1.90
N ARG A 223 -6.75 -3.64 -1.03
CA ARG A 223 -7.71 -4.74 -1.11
C ARG A 223 -8.03 -5.28 0.28
N PRO A 224 -9.24 -5.82 0.50
CA PRO A 224 -9.58 -6.51 1.72
C PRO A 224 -8.85 -7.85 1.81
N VAL A 225 -8.42 -8.21 3.01
CA VAL A 225 -7.76 -9.49 3.31
C VAL A 225 -8.39 -10.13 4.53
N CYS A 226 -8.28 -11.46 4.68
CA CYS A 226 -8.81 -12.13 5.87
C CYS A 226 -8.15 -11.58 7.12
N ARG A 227 -8.93 -11.38 8.19
CA ARG A 227 -8.37 -11.27 9.53
C ARG A 227 -7.62 -12.56 9.84
N VAL A 228 -6.40 -12.42 10.34
CA VAL A 228 -5.64 -13.56 10.86
C VAL A 228 -6.14 -13.78 12.29
N SER A 229 -7.02 -14.76 12.50
CA SER A 229 -7.31 -15.25 13.85
C SER A 229 -6.07 -15.99 14.34
N HIS A 230 -5.34 -15.39 15.28
CA HIS A 230 -4.45 -16.18 16.12
C HIS A 230 -5.35 -17.07 16.97
N GLY A 231 -5.42 -18.36 16.62
CA GLY A 231 -6.16 -19.34 17.40
C GLY A 231 -5.66 -19.36 18.84
N GLU A 232 -6.62 -19.42 19.76
CA GLU A 232 -6.39 -19.83 21.15
C GLU A 232 -5.72 -21.20 21.23
#